data_AF-A0A7C6ZS88-F1
#
_entry.id   AF-A0A7C6ZS88-F1
#
_cell.length_a   1.000
_cell.length_b   1.000
_cell.length_c   1.000
_cell.angle_alpha   90.00
_cell.angle_beta   90.00
_cell.angle_gamma   90.00
#
_symmetry.space_group_name_H-M   'P 1'
#
loop_
_entity.id
_entity.type
_entity.pdbx_description
1 polymer ?
#
loop_
_entity_poly.entity_id
_entity_poly.type
_entity_poly.pdbx_seq_one_letter_code
_entity_poly.pdbx_strand_id
1 'polypeptide(L)'
;MLNRSTLTAGAVALLLLMGLAAVYLPQLLPAWGGTPTLVASDELTYITDLDFWQRTPRERAVVAAAHFDLQHDLNNVPLTVGDWRGVNEPETNQEVLILLEPEQYIQRLYTDSAGRYLWLSMVGGRSSQPFHAPDICYDADGWQYELGSHATRLDEGGEIYGLWLYGKKQFPDQVAPTEHVVYYFYLFPDAQRNQADGIVLFKLTSARYGTLEETLALHEEFVRTLFRKAGDPAELAHNAGA
;
A
#
# COMPACT_ATOMS: atom_id res chain seq x y z
N MET A 1 -42.22 -43.82 23.85
CA MET A 1 -41.38 -42.92 24.68
C MET A 1 -40.09 -42.67 23.92
N LEU A 2 -39.87 -41.48 23.36
CA LEU A 2 -38.59 -41.18 22.70
C LEU A 2 -37.48 -41.12 23.76
N ASN A 3 -36.39 -41.83 23.51
CA ASN A 3 -35.30 -41.96 24.46
C ASN A 3 -34.56 -40.63 24.59
N ARG A 4 -34.22 -40.19 25.81
CA ARG A 4 -33.57 -38.88 26.07
C ARG A 4 -32.31 -38.66 25.22
N SER A 5 -31.59 -39.74 24.91
CA SER A 5 -30.42 -39.73 24.02
C SER A 5 -30.72 -39.36 22.57
N THR A 6 -31.90 -39.74 22.05
CA THR A 6 -32.33 -39.39 20.69
C THR A 6 -32.74 -37.92 20.57
N LEU A 7 -33.28 -37.35 21.65
CA LEU A 7 -33.62 -35.92 21.71
C LEU A 7 -32.37 -35.04 21.80
N THR A 8 -31.37 -35.43 22.59
CA THR A 8 -30.10 -34.69 22.68
C THR A 8 -29.28 -34.78 21.40
N ALA A 9 -29.21 -35.95 20.78
CA ALA A 9 -28.52 -36.11 19.49
C ALA A 9 -29.18 -35.25 18.38
N GLY A 10 -30.52 -35.20 18.36
CA GLY A 10 -31.27 -34.35 17.43
C GLY A 10 -30.99 -32.85 17.64
N ALA A 11 -30.93 -32.39 18.91
CA ALA A 11 -30.66 -31.00 19.23
C ALA A 11 -29.23 -30.58 18.84
N VAL A 12 -28.23 -31.44 19.05
CA VAL A 12 -26.84 -31.17 18.66
C VAL A 12 -26.70 -31.12 17.14
N ALA A 13 -27.32 -32.04 16.42
CA ALA A 13 -27.30 -32.03 14.95
C ALA A 13 -27.94 -30.75 14.38
N LEU A 14 -29.05 -30.29 14.98
CA LEU A 14 -29.71 -29.05 14.57
C LEU A 14 -28.81 -27.82 14.82
N LEU A 15 -28.14 -27.76 15.97
CA LEU A 15 -27.21 -26.66 16.29
C LEU A 15 -26.02 -26.62 15.33
N LEU A 16 -25.47 -27.78 14.98
CA LEU A 16 -24.37 -27.88 14.02
C LEU A 16 -24.81 -27.45 12.61
N LEU A 17 -26.01 -27.84 12.18
CA LEU A 17 -26.56 -27.42 10.90
C LEU A 17 -26.85 -25.91 10.86
N MET A 18 -27.36 -25.32 11.95
CA MET A 18 -27.54 -23.87 12.06
C MET A 18 -26.19 -23.13 12.06
N GLY A 19 -25.17 -23.66 12.74
CA GLY A 19 -23.82 -23.10 12.72
C GLY A 19 -23.20 -23.13 11.31
N LEU A 20 -23.32 -24.26 10.61
CA LEU A 20 -22.87 -24.40 9.23
C LEU A 20 -23.63 -23.43 8.30
N ALA A 21 -24.95 -23.31 8.45
CA ALA A 21 -25.73 -22.34 7.69
C ALA A 21 -25.29 -20.90 7.97
N ALA A 22 -25.06 -20.52 9.23
CA ALA A 22 -24.63 -19.17 9.58
C ALA A 22 -23.25 -18.81 8.99
N VAL A 23 -22.34 -19.77 8.91
CA VAL A 23 -20.97 -19.56 8.38
C VAL A 23 -20.95 -19.54 6.85
N TYR A 24 -21.66 -20.48 6.20
CA TYR A 24 -21.49 -20.71 4.76
C TYR A 24 -22.60 -20.10 3.90
N LEU A 25 -23.79 -19.84 4.44
CA LEU A 25 -24.87 -19.21 3.67
C LEU A 25 -24.53 -17.78 3.19
N PRO A 26 -23.83 -16.93 3.97
CA PRO A 26 -23.38 -15.62 3.49
C PRO A 26 -22.36 -15.69 2.34
N GLN A 27 -21.59 -16.79 2.24
CA GLN A 27 -20.59 -16.98 1.19
C GLN A 27 -21.20 -17.50 -0.13
N LEU A 28 -22.37 -18.13 -0.05
CA LEU A 28 -23.09 -18.71 -1.19
C LEU A 28 -24.15 -17.77 -1.78
N LEU A 29 -24.51 -16.70 -1.06
CA LEU A 29 -25.36 -15.65 -1.58
C LEU A 29 -24.47 -14.64 -2.31
N PRO A 30 -24.50 -14.55 -3.66
CA PRO A 30 -23.91 -13.41 -4.33
C PRO A 30 -24.59 -12.17 -3.75
N ALA A 31 -23.79 -11.20 -3.30
CA ALA A 31 -24.29 -9.93 -2.81
C ALA A 31 -25.21 -9.32 -3.87
N TRP A 32 -26.52 -9.49 -3.71
CA TRP A 32 -27.54 -8.68 -4.39
C TRP A 32 -27.60 -7.30 -3.73
N GLY A 33 -26.44 -6.68 -3.56
CA GLY A 33 -26.28 -5.25 -3.48
C GLY A 33 -25.83 -4.83 -4.87
N GLY A 34 -26.62 -4.00 -5.56
CA GLY A 34 -26.16 -3.36 -6.77
C GLY A 34 -24.79 -2.74 -6.50
N THR A 35 -23.88 -2.83 -7.47
CA THR A 35 -22.60 -2.14 -7.42
C THR A 35 -22.89 -0.69 -7.01
N PRO A 36 -22.40 -0.23 -5.84
CA PRO A 36 -22.65 1.15 -5.43
C PRO A 36 -22.13 2.02 -6.57
N THR A 37 -23.05 2.70 -7.23
CA THR A 37 -22.71 3.73 -8.19
C THR A 37 -22.19 4.85 -7.31
N LEU A 38 -20.87 5.02 -7.27
CA LEU A 38 -20.19 6.03 -6.46
C LEU A 38 -20.83 7.39 -6.77
N VAL A 39 -21.60 7.89 -5.80
CA VAL A 39 -22.09 9.26 -5.79
C VAL A 39 -20.85 10.12 -5.58
N ALA A 40 -20.76 11.24 -6.31
CA ALA A 40 -19.60 12.12 -6.36
C ALA A 40 -19.31 12.90 -5.05
N SER A 41 -19.43 12.28 -3.88
CA SER A 41 -19.17 12.85 -2.55
C SER A 41 -18.09 12.14 -1.73
N ASP A 42 -17.67 10.92 -2.08
CA ASP A 42 -16.79 10.13 -1.21
C ASP A 42 -15.36 10.10 -1.76
N GLU A 43 -14.62 11.19 -1.55
CA GLU A 43 -13.20 11.25 -1.85
C GLU A 43 -12.42 10.26 -0.95
N LEU A 44 -11.64 9.34 -1.55
CA LEU A 44 -10.77 8.45 -0.77
C LEU A 44 -9.65 9.27 -0.16
N THR A 45 -9.75 9.55 1.13
CA THR A 45 -8.79 10.40 1.83
C THR A 45 -7.90 9.57 2.75
N TYR A 46 -6.60 9.85 2.74
CA TYR A 46 -5.60 9.21 3.59
C TYR A 46 -4.69 10.25 4.22
N ILE A 47 -3.94 9.86 5.24
CA ILE A 47 -2.82 10.64 5.76
C ILE A 47 -1.52 10.03 5.23
N THR A 48 -0.67 10.85 4.62
CA THR A 48 0.70 10.48 4.24
C THR A 48 1.71 11.07 5.20
N ASP A 49 2.77 10.31 5.52
CA ASP A 49 3.94 10.85 6.22
C ASP A 49 5.20 10.02 5.94
N LEU A 50 6.35 10.53 6.39
CA LEU A 50 7.66 9.92 6.21
C LEU A 50 8.04 8.94 7.33
N ASP A 51 7.32 8.95 8.44
CA ASP A 51 7.59 8.11 9.60
C ASP A 51 6.29 7.42 10.06
N PHE A 52 6.39 6.11 10.33
CA PHE A 52 5.24 5.31 10.72
C PHE A 52 4.85 5.48 12.20
N TRP A 53 5.82 5.88 13.04
CA TRP A 53 5.68 6.01 14.49
C TRP A 53 5.48 7.47 14.91
N GLN A 54 6.33 8.38 14.42
CA GLN A 54 6.25 9.80 14.73
C GLN A 54 5.46 10.55 13.66
N ARG A 55 4.81 11.64 14.06
CA ARG A 55 4.31 12.63 13.10
C ARG A 55 5.43 13.59 12.74
N THR A 56 5.64 13.80 11.45
CA THR A 56 6.63 14.76 10.97
C THR A 56 5.93 16.04 10.48
N PRO A 57 6.65 17.17 10.35
CA PRO A 57 6.12 18.39 9.72
C PRO A 57 5.68 18.20 8.25
N ARG A 58 5.95 17.04 7.66
CA ARG A 58 5.57 16.65 6.30
C ARG A 58 4.33 15.77 6.25
N GLU A 59 3.65 15.56 7.38
CA GLU A 59 2.33 14.93 7.42
C GLU A 59 1.35 15.72 6.54
N ARG A 60 0.62 15.03 5.65
CA ARG A 60 -0.39 15.62 4.77
C ARG A 60 -1.60 14.72 4.69
N ALA A 61 -2.78 15.32 4.57
CA ALA A 61 -3.95 14.59 4.08
C ALA A 61 -3.97 14.63 2.56
N VAL A 62 -4.34 13.52 1.92
CA VAL A 62 -4.27 13.34 0.48
C VAL A 62 -5.55 12.71 -0.05
N VAL A 63 -5.93 13.08 -1.27
CA VAL A 63 -7.04 12.45 -1.99
C VAL A 63 -6.48 11.46 -3.01
N ALA A 64 -6.88 10.20 -2.87
CA ALA A 64 -6.41 9.06 -3.65
C ALA A 64 -7.44 8.60 -4.70
N ALA A 65 -6.94 7.98 -5.75
CA ALA A 65 -7.74 7.37 -6.82
C ALA A 65 -8.00 5.86 -6.60
N ALA A 66 -7.46 5.28 -5.53
CA ALA A 66 -7.60 3.88 -5.17
C ALA A 66 -7.55 3.70 -3.64
N HIS A 67 -7.95 2.52 -3.18
CA HIS A 67 -7.88 2.17 -1.77
C HIS A 67 -6.46 1.78 -1.34
N PHE A 68 -5.98 2.37 -0.25
CA PHE A 68 -4.65 2.15 0.33
C PHE A 68 -4.75 1.90 1.84
N ASP A 69 -5.62 0.98 2.23
CA ASP A 69 -5.85 0.59 3.63
C ASP A 69 -6.10 -0.92 3.77
N LEU A 70 -6.10 -1.40 5.01
CA LEU A 70 -6.31 -2.81 5.32
C LEU A 70 -7.78 -3.24 5.38
N GLN A 71 -8.74 -2.33 5.17
CA GLN A 71 -10.16 -2.70 5.03
C GLN A 71 -10.48 -3.16 3.61
N HIS A 72 -9.60 -2.86 2.65
CA HIS A 72 -9.70 -3.25 1.26
C HIS A 72 -8.52 -4.14 0.85
N ASP A 73 -8.71 -4.94 -0.20
CA ASP A 73 -7.62 -5.72 -0.79
C ASP A 73 -6.72 -4.78 -1.60
N LEU A 74 -5.45 -4.68 -1.24
CA LEU A 74 -4.46 -3.85 -1.94
C LEU A 74 -4.27 -4.31 -3.39
N ASN A 75 -4.63 -5.54 -3.75
CA ASN A 75 -4.68 -5.99 -5.14
C ASN A 75 -5.74 -5.25 -5.98
N ASN A 76 -6.64 -4.46 -5.38
CA ASN A 76 -7.59 -3.64 -6.11
C ASN A 76 -7.00 -2.33 -6.66
N VAL A 77 -5.75 -1.98 -6.30
CA VAL A 77 -5.06 -0.86 -6.96
C VAL A 77 -5.04 -1.13 -8.49
N PRO A 78 -5.24 -0.13 -9.37
CA PRO A 78 -5.37 -0.41 -10.81
C PRO A 78 -4.08 -0.96 -11.44
N LEU A 79 -4.21 -1.93 -12.34
CA LEU A 79 -3.12 -2.35 -13.25
C LEU A 79 -2.93 -1.39 -14.43
N THR A 80 -3.72 -0.33 -14.52
CA THR A 80 -3.58 0.72 -15.52
C THR A 80 -3.66 2.04 -14.81
N VAL A 81 -2.58 2.81 -14.86
CA VAL A 81 -2.34 3.98 -14.05
C VAL A 81 -1.73 5.04 -14.97
N GLY A 82 -2.57 5.91 -15.53
CA GLY A 82 -2.16 6.80 -16.63
C GLY A 82 -1.57 6.03 -17.82
N ASP A 83 -0.34 6.37 -18.20
CA ASP A 83 0.41 5.68 -19.27
C ASP A 83 0.99 4.33 -18.83
N TRP A 84 1.00 4.03 -17.54
CA TRP A 84 1.60 2.83 -16.99
C TRP A 84 0.69 1.61 -17.13
N ARG A 85 1.28 0.47 -17.43
CA ARG A 85 0.63 -0.86 -17.49
C ARG A 85 1.32 -1.80 -16.53
N GLY A 86 0.57 -2.27 -15.55
CA GLY A 86 1.02 -3.11 -14.45
C GLY A 86 0.77 -4.60 -14.71
N VAL A 87 1.68 -5.42 -14.21
CA VAL A 87 1.48 -6.86 -14.00
C VAL A 87 1.80 -7.20 -12.55
N ASN A 88 1.06 -8.16 -11.98
CA ASN A 88 1.42 -8.70 -10.67
C ASN A 88 2.71 -9.50 -10.81
N GLU A 89 3.71 -9.16 -10.00
CA GLU A 89 4.93 -9.95 -9.87
C GLU A 89 4.98 -10.52 -8.45
N PRO A 90 4.96 -11.85 -8.28
CA PRO A 90 5.11 -12.43 -6.96
C PRO A 90 6.49 -12.07 -6.40
N GLU A 91 6.54 -11.67 -5.13
CA GLU A 91 7.82 -11.52 -4.43
C GLU A 91 8.47 -12.88 -4.28
N THR A 92 9.70 -12.97 -4.77
CA THR A 92 10.49 -14.21 -4.76
C THR A 92 11.45 -14.27 -3.57
N ASN A 93 11.73 -13.12 -2.94
CA ASN A 93 12.55 -13.04 -1.74
C ASN A 93 11.72 -13.39 -0.50
N GLN A 94 11.64 -14.71 -0.24
CA GLN A 94 10.91 -15.26 0.90
C GLN A 94 11.43 -14.76 2.25
N GLU A 95 12.71 -14.39 2.36
CA GLU A 95 13.29 -13.90 3.62
C GLU A 95 12.67 -12.56 4.04
N VAL A 96 12.39 -11.67 3.07
CA VAL A 96 11.70 -10.39 3.31
C VAL A 96 10.25 -10.62 3.75
N LEU A 97 9.54 -11.57 3.15
CA LEU A 97 8.16 -11.87 3.54
C LEU A 97 8.06 -12.53 4.93
N ILE A 98 8.99 -13.42 5.26
CA ILE A 98 9.03 -14.14 6.55
C ILE A 98 9.38 -13.19 7.71
N LEU A 99 10.28 -12.23 7.50
CA LEU A 99 10.72 -11.33 8.56
C LEU A 99 9.71 -10.22 8.86
N LEU A 100 9.00 -9.73 7.83
CA LEU A 100 8.08 -8.61 7.96
C LEU A 100 6.67 -9.03 8.42
N GLU A 101 6.27 -10.29 8.21
CA GLU A 101 4.94 -10.85 8.51
C GLU A 101 3.77 -9.88 8.16
N PRO A 102 3.70 -9.38 6.91
CA PRO A 102 2.67 -8.42 6.54
C PRO A 102 1.28 -9.09 6.46
N GLU A 103 0.24 -8.32 6.78
CA GLU A 103 -1.14 -8.77 6.57
C GLU A 103 -1.51 -8.75 5.09
N GLN A 104 -1.00 -7.77 4.36
CA GLN A 104 -1.10 -7.70 2.91
C GLN A 104 0.24 -7.29 2.31
N TYR A 105 0.68 -8.00 1.29
CA TYR A 105 1.86 -7.66 0.50
C TYR A 105 1.49 -7.73 -0.97
N ILE A 106 1.76 -6.65 -1.71
CA ILE A 106 1.71 -6.70 -3.16
C ILE A 106 2.99 -6.17 -3.77
N GLN A 107 3.35 -6.73 -4.92
CA GLN A 107 4.41 -6.24 -5.78
C GLN A 107 3.94 -6.28 -7.23
N ARG A 108 4.19 -5.19 -7.95
CA ARG A 108 3.76 -5.01 -9.33
C ARG A 108 4.82 -4.31 -10.13
N LEU A 109 5.13 -4.87 -11.29
CA LEU A 109 5.94 -4.21 -12.30
C LEU A 109 5.01 -3.38 -13.19
N TYR A 110 5.21 -2.07 -13.20
CA TYR A 110 4.57 -1.15 -14.13
C TYR A 110 5.55 -0.78 -15.24
N THR A 111 5.10 -0.75 -16.48
CA THR A 111 5.86 -0.30 -17.65
C THR A 111 5.10 0.79 -18.37
N ASP A 112 5.79 1.85 -18.79
CA ASP A 112 5.19 2.96 -19.56
C ASP A 112 5.37 2.80 -21.08
N SER A 113 4.85 3.73 -21.87
CA SER A 113 4.97 3.71 -23.33
C SER A 113 6.39 3.90 -23.85
N ALA A 114 7.31 4.44 -23.03
CA ALA A 114 8.72 4.58 -23.34
C ALA A 114 9.55 3.32 -23.01
N GLY A 115 8.92 2.28 -22.45
CA GLY A 115 9.58 1.05 -22.04
C GLY A 115 10.36 1.18 -20.72
N ARG A 116 10.19 2.28 -19.99
CA ARG A 116 10.72 2.43 -18.63
C ARG A 116 9.82 1.62 -17.70
N TYR A 117 10.39 1.12 -16.61
CA TYR A 117 9.66 0.31 -15.65
C TYR A 117 9.96 0.73 -14.21
N LEU A 118 8.98 0.48 -13.35
CA LEU A 118 9.12 0.61 -11.91
C LEU A 118 8.35 -0.50 -11.21
N TRP A 119 8.80 -0.88 -10.03
CA TRP A 119 8.07 -1.73 -9.11
C TRP A 119 7.29 -0.85 -8.13
N LEU A 120 6.00 -1.11 -8.00
CA LEU A 120 5.20 -0.70 -6.85
C LEU A 120 5.15 -1.87 -5.88
N SER A 121 5.70 -1.69 -4.69
CA SER A 121 5.53 -2.60 -3.56
C SER A 121 4.67 -1.90 -2.52
N MET A 122 3.65 -2.60 -2.02
CA MET A 122 2.89 -2.13 -0.85
C MET A 122 2.88 -3.18 0.24
N VAL A 123 3.15 -2.73 1.45
CA VAL A 123 3.21 -3.58 2.64
C VAL A 123 2.23 -3.03 3.66
N GLY A 124 1.17 -3.78 3.91
CA GLY A 124 0.12 -3.43 4.86
C GLY A 124 0.21 -4.28 6.12
N GLY A 125 0.09 -3.66 7.29
CA GLY A 125 0.05 -4.38 8.56
C GLY A 125 -0.37 -3.52 9.75
N ARG A 126 -0.87 -4.18 10.79
CA ARG A 126 -1.14 -3.57 12.11
C ARG A 126 0.01 -3.78 13.09
N SER A 127 0.97 -4.64 12.80
CA SER A 127 2.23 -4.72 13.55
C SER A 127 3.19 -3.65 13.08
N SER A 128 4.06 -3.15 13.97
CA SER A 128 5.16 -2.25 13.60
C SER A 128 6.37 -2.99 13.03
N GLN A 129 6.45 -4.31 13.22
CA GLN A 129 7.53 -5.17 12.73
C GLN A 129 7.87 -5.01 11.22
N PRO A 130 6.89 -4.89 10.29
CA PRO A 130 7.19 -4.67 8.88
C PRO A 130 7.78 -3.29 8.56
N PHE A 131 7.74 -2.33 9.49
CA PHE A 131 8.09 -0.95 9.22
C PHE A 131 9.41 -0.58 9.88
N HIS A 132 10.45 -0.41 9.06
CA HIS A 132 11.73 0.15 9.47
C HIS A 132 12.30 0.97 8.31
N ALA A 133 13.23 1.88 8.64
CA ALA A 133 13.92 2.65 7.63
C ALA A 133 14.73 1.69 6.73
N PRO A 134 14.68 1.85 5.38
CA PRO A 134 15.35 0.93 4.46
C PRO A 134 16.87 0.89 4.61
N ASP A 135 17.48 1.95 5.15
CA ASP A 135 18.93 2.06 5.38
C ASP A 135 19.51 0.84 6.12
N ILE A 136 18.78 0.29 7.09
CA ILE A 136 19.19 -0.91 7.84
C ILE A 136 19.47 -2.10 6.92
N CYS A 137 18.57 -2.40 5.98
CA CYS A 137 18.74 -3.52 5.06
C CYS A 137 19.87 -3.26 4.05
N TYR A 138 20.05 -2.01 3.67
CA TYR A 138 21.06 -1.60 2.70
C TYR A 138 22.46 -1.67 3.29
N ASP A 139 22.64 -1.19 4.53
CA ASP A 139 23.87 -1.34 5.30
C ASP A 139 24.22 -2.82 5.48
N ALA A 140 23.24 -3.64 5.89
CA ALA A 140 23.44 -5.06 6.16
C ALA A 140 23.85 -5.84 4.89
N ASP A 141 23.30 -5.48 3.73
CA ASP A 141 23.61 -6.10 2.44
C ASP A 141 24.77 -5.38 1.69
N GLY A 142 25.44 -4.41 2.32
CA GLY A 142 26.65 -3.77 1.79
C GLY A 142 26.41 -2.83 0.60
N TRP A 143 25.24 -2.22 0.51
CA TRP A 143 24.95 -1.16 -0.45
C TRP A 143 25.59 0.15 -0.03
N GLN A 144 26.06 0.93 -1.00
CA GLN A 144 26.31 2.36 -0.81
C GLN A 144 25.04 3.11 -1.16
N TYR A 145 24.64 4.10 -0.35
CA TYR A 145 23.44 4.86 -0.65
C TYR A 145 23.52 6.33 -0.25
N GLU A 146 22.72 7.12 -0.94
CA GLU A 146 22.32 8.47 -0.54
C GLU A 146 20.82 8.44 -0.23
N LEU A 147 20.39 9.26 0.72
CA LEU A 147 18.97 9.38 1.07
C LEU A 147 18.57 10.83 1.29
N GLY A 148 17.28 11.09 1.17
CA GLY A 148 16.70 12.39 1.45
C GLY A 148 15.19 12.32 1.42
N SER A 149 14.56 13.49 1.38
CA SER A 149 13.13 13.63 1.14
C SER A 149 12.88 14.46 -0.11
N HIS A 150 11.84 14.13 -0.85
CA HIS A 150 11.43 14.85 -2.05
C HIS A 150 9.95 15.23 -1.96
N ALA A 151 9.61 16.44 -2.41
CA ALA A 151 8.24 16.94 -2.44
C ALA A 151 7.65 16.77 -3.84
N THR A 152 6.54 16.05 -3.93
CA THR A 152 5.80 15.80 -5.16
C THR A 152 4.58 16.71 -5.20
N ARG A 153 4.59 17.71 -6.08
CA ARG A 153 3.43 18.58 -6.30
C ARG A 153 2.33 17.81 -7.02
N LEU A 154 1.10 17.95 -6.54
CA LEU A 154 -0.08 17.29 -7.12
C LEU A 154 -0.89 18.23 -8.01
N ASP A 155 -1.62 17.65 -8.97
CA ASP A 155 -2.27 18.39 -10.05
C ASP A 155 -3.40 19.31 -9.57
N GLU A 156 -4.16 18.89 -8.55
CA GLU A 156 -5.23 19.69 -7.95
C GLU A 156 -4.76 20.53 -6.75
N GLY A 157 -3.46 20.52 -6.48
CA GLY A 157 -2.81 21.36 -5.46
C GLY A 157 -2.28 20.59 -4.25
N GLY A 158 -1.37 21.26 -3.53
CA GLY A 158 -0.62 20.68 -2.43
C GLY A 158 0.58 19.84 -2.88
N GLU A 159 1.24 19.24 -1.90
CA GLU A 159 2.43 18.40 -2.10
C GLU A 159 2.34 17.17 -1.20
N ILE A 160 2.76 16.02 -1.72
CA ILE A 160 3.10 14.82 -0.93
C ILE A 160 4.61 14.80 -0.73
N TYR A 161 5.07 14.33 0.42
CA TYR A 161 6.49 14.11 0.65
C TYR A 161 6.75 12.62 0.68
N GLY A 162 7.84 12.21 0.03
CA GLY A 162 8.38 10.86 0.17
C GLY A 162 9.85 10.90 0.54
N LEU A 163 10.30 9.85 1.23
CA LEU A 163 11.71 9.57 1.40
C LEU A 163 12.21 8.92 0.11
N TRP A 164 13.42 9.29 -0.31
CA TRP A 164 14.08 8.62 -1.40
C TRP A 164 15.42 8.04 -0.96
N LEU A 165 15.83 6.99 -1.65
CA LEU A 165 17.13 6.34 -1.50
C LEU A 165 17.69 6.04 -2.89
N TYR A 166 18.93 6.45 -3.15
CA TYR A 166 19.69 6.06 -4.33
C TYR A 166 20.75 5.04 -3.90
N GLY A 167 20.57 3.79 -4.32
CA GLY A 167 21.42 2.67 -3.93
C GLY A 167 22.35 2.25 -5.06
N LYS A 168 23.59 1.91 -4.70
CA LYS A 168 24.63 1.40 -5.60
C LYS A 168 25.34 0.20 -5.00
N LYS A 169 25.45 -0.89 -5.76
CA LYS A 169 26.18 -2.10 -5.35
C LYS A 169 26.92 -2.73 -6.52
N GLN A 170 28.18 -3.09 -6.29
CA GLN A 170 28.99 -3.84 -7.23
C GLN A 170 28.80 -5.33 -6.99
N PHE A 171 28.11 -6.02 -7.90
CA PHE A 171 27.99 -7.47 -7.83
C PHE A 171 29.23 -8.14 -8.48
N PRO A 172 29.67 -9.32 -7.99
CA PRO A 172 30.90 -9.97 -8.47
C PRO A 172 30.89 -10.34 -9.97
N ASP A 173 29.71 -10.60 -10.52
CA ASP A 173 29.48 -11.05 -11.90
C ASP A 173 29.09 -9.92 -12.87
N GLN A 174 29.02 -8.67 -12.38
CA GLN A 174 28.65 -7.52 -13.20
C GLN A 174 29.83 -6.60 -13.50
N VAL A 175 29.90 -6.10 -14.73
CA VAL A 175 30.96 -5.18 -15.17
C VAL A 175 30.77 -3.77 -14.60
N ALA A 176 29.52 -3.35 -14.42
CA ALA A 176 29.16 -2.07 -13.83
C ALA A 176 28.38 -2.28 -12.53
N PRO A 177 28.41 -1.32 -11.59
CA PRO A 177 27.57 -1.37 -10.42
C PRO A 177 26.09 -1.40 -10.81
N THR A 178 25.30 -2.20 -10.09
CA THR A 178 23.84 -2.09 -10.13
C THR A 178 23.43 -0.86 -9.36
N GLU A 179 22.48 -0.12 -9.92
CA GLU A 179 21.95 1.11 -9.36
C GLU A 179 20.42 1.07 -9.36
N HIS A 180 19.82 1.53 -8.27
CA HIS A 180 18.37 1.74 -8.22
C HIS A 180 18.03 2.98 -7.42
N VAL A 181 16.81 3.46 -7.63
CA VAL A 181 16.20 4.56 -6.88
C VAL A 181 14.93 4.03 -6.25
N VAL A 182 14.74 4.36 -4.97
CA VAL A 182 13.56 4.05 -4.18
C VAL A 182 12.88 5.36 -3.79
N TYR A 183 11.56 5.40 -3.83
CA TYR A 183 10.74 6.48 -3.27
C TYR A 183 9.62 5.87 -2.43
N TYR A 184 9.43 6.31 -1.20
CA TYR A 184 8.42 5.71 -0.33
C TYR A 184 7.87 6.68 0.72
N PHE A 185 6.68 6.36 1.21
CA PHE A 185 6.00 7.03 2.31
C PHE A 185 4.97 6.08 2.94
N TYR A 186 4.45 6.46 4.11
CA TYR A 186 3.44 5.69 4.82
C TYR A 186 2.07 6.32 4.63
N LEU A 187 1.05 5.47 4.49
CA LEU A 187 -0.35 5.82 4.40
C LEU A 187 -1.07 5.32 5.66
N PHE A 188 -1.87 6.19 6.25
CA PHE A 188 -2.76 5.90 7.37
C PHE A 188 -4.20 6.17 6.94
N PRO A 189 -5.18 5.36 7.40
CA PRO A 189 -6.59 5.58 7.08
C PRO A 189 -7.10 6.96 7.49
N ASP A 190 -6.61 7.51 8.61
CA ASP A 190 -7.05 8.81 9.09
C ASP A 190 -6.00 9.52 9.98
N ALA A 191 -6.35 10.74 10.39
CA ALA A 191 -5.51 11.59 11.23
C ALA A 191 -5.35 11.10 12.67
N GLN A 192 -6.04 10.06 13.12
CA GLN A 192 -5.79 9.45 14.43
C GLN A 192 -4.58 8.51 14.41
N ARG A 193 -4.25 7.93 13.25
CA ARG A 193 -3.18 6.93 13.07
C ARG A 193 -3.28 5.78 14.08
N ASN A 194 -4.50 5.32 14.33
CA ASN A 194 -4.69 4.21 15.24
C ASN A 194 -4.13 2.93 14.63
N GLN A 195 -3.20 2.28 15.33
CA GLN A 195 -2.51 1.08 14.86
C GLN A 195 -3.49 -0.05 14.48
N ALA A 196 -4.65 -0.12 15.15
CA ALA A 196 -5.69 -1.10 14.83
C ALA A 196 -6.33 -0.92 13.45
N ASP A 197 -6.23 0.27 12.84
CA ASP A 197 -6.74 0.54 11.51
C ASP A 197 -5.73 0.16 10.41
N GLY A 198 -4.47 -0.05 10.81
CA GLY A 198 -3.38 -0.48 9.94
C GLY A 198 -2.60 0.67 9.33
N ILE A 199 -1.42 0.33 8.82
CA ILE A 199 -0.53 1.23 8.09
C ILE A 199 -0.19 0.55 6.77
N VAL A 200 -0.06 1.33 5.70
CA VAL A 200 0.46 0.85 4.41
C VAL A 200 1.73 1.61 4.07
N LEU A 201 2.83 0.88 3.87
CA LEU A 201 4.01 1.41 3.19
C LEU A 201 3.74 1.42 1.69
N PHE A 202 3.81 2.59 1.06
CA PHE A 202 3.80 2.74 -0.39
C PHE A 202 5.24 2.94 -0.87
N LYS A 203 5.77 2.03 -1.70
CA LYS A 203 7.15 2.06 -2.15
C LYS A 203 7.24 1.88 -3.67
N LEU A 204 7.94 2.80 -4.31
CA LEU A 204 8.38 2.70 -5.70
C LEU A 204 9.85 2.33 -5.74
N THR A 205 10.23 1.48 -6.67
CA THR A 205 11.63 1.12 -6.94
C THR A 205 11.85 1.03 -8.44
N SER A 206 12.96 1.55 -8.94
CA SER A 206 13.32 1.43 -10.35
C SER A 206 14.83 1.44 -10.54
N ALA A 207 15.29 1.08 -11.73
CA ALA A 207 16.64 1.46 -12.15
C ALA A 207 16.79 2.99 -12.17
N ARG A 208 18.04 3.47 -12.22
CA ARG A 208 18.33 4.88 -12.46
C ARG A 208 18.18 5.19 -13.96
N TYR A 209 17.27 6.11 -14.28
CA TYR A 209 17.07 6.63 -15.64
C TYR A 209 17.70 8.01 -15.74
N GLY A 210 18.88 8.09 -16.36
CA GLY A 210 19.61 9.35 -16.50
C GLY A 210 20.13 9.90 -15.16
N THR A 211 19.65 11.06 -14.72
CA THR A 211 19.98 11.62 -13.40
C THR A 211 19.06 11.08 -12.29
N LEU A 212 19.44 11.33 -11.03
CA LEU A 212 18.58 11.01 -9.89
C LEU A 212 17.27 11.80 -9.97
N GLU A 213 17.35 13.09 -10.31
CA GLU A 213 16.21 13.99 -10.46
C GLU A 213 15.28 13.54 -11.58
N GLU A 214 15.82 13.08 -12.71
CA GLU A 214 15.01 12.52 -13.81
C GLU A 214 14.28 11.23 -13.37
N THR A 215 14.91 10.41 -12.54
CA THR A 215 14.29 9.20 -12.00
C THR A 215 13.22 9.53 -10.94
N LEU A 216 13.48 10.51 -10.07
CA LEU A 216 12.49 10.98 -9.09
C LEU A 216 11.29 11.62 -9.78
N ALA A 217 11.50 12.40 -10.85
CA ALA A 217 10.41 12.96 -11.65
C ALA A 217 9.51 11.85 -12.25
N LEU A 218 10.09 10.73 -12.67
CA LEU A 218 9.34 9.55 -13.13
C LEU A 218 8.51 8.93 -11.99
N HIS A 219 9.07 8.80 -10.79
CA HIS A 219 8.31 8.34 -9.62
C HIS A 219 7.17 9.29 -9.26
N GLU A 220 7.42 10.61 -9.34
CA GLU A 220 6.40 11.62 -9.12
C GLU A 220 5.25 11.57 -10.13
N GLU A 221 5.57 11.37 -11.42
CA GLU A 221 4.56 11.18 -12.47
C GLU A 221 3.64 10.02 -12.13
N PHE A 222 4.20 8.90 -11.65
CA PHE A 222 3.40 7.78 -11.18
C PHE A 222 2.56 8.14 -9.94
N VAL A 223 3.14 8.82 -8.94
CA VAL A 223 2.41 9.27 -7.74
C VAL A 223 1.24 10.18 -8.09
N ARG A 224 1.41 11.15 -9.00
CA ARG A 224 0.35 12.09 -9.42
C ARG A 224 -0.87 11.41 -10.03
N THR A 225 -0.69 10.24 -10.65
CA THR A 225 -1.83 9.47 -11.20
C THR A 225 -2.67 8.76 -10.13
N LEU A 226 -2.11 8.55 -8.93
CA LEU A 226 -2.77 7.87 -7.81
C LEU A 226 -3.25 8.84 -6.73
N PHE A 227 -2.64 10.02 -6.64
CA PHE A 227 -2.97 11.07 -5.68
C PHE A 227 -3.13 12.41 -6.39
N ARG A 228 -4.28 13.05 -6.21
CA ARG A 228 -4.64 14.25 -7.00
C ARG A 228 -4.50 15.56 -6.23
N LYS A 229 -4.68 15.52 -4.91
CA LYS A 229 -4.72 16.69 -4.03
C LYS A 229 -4.11 16.37 -2.68
N ALA A 230 -3.43 17.33 -2.09
CA ALA A 230 -2.91 17.26 -0.73
C ALA A 230 -3.17 18.55 0.06
N GLY A 231 -3.26 18.46 1.37
CA GLY A 231 -3.49 19.59 2.27
C GLY A 231 -3.11 19.28 3.71
N ASP A 232 -3.37 20.24 4.60
CA ASP A 232 -3.22 20.01 6.03
C ASP A 232 -4.27 18.99 6.52
N PRO A 233 -3.92 18.02 7.38
CA PRO A 233 -4.88 17.06 7.92
C PRO A 233 -6.12 17.69 8.57
N ALA A 234 -5.99 18.85 9.21
CA ALA A 234 -7.10 19.56 9.82
C ALA A 234 -8.07 20.16 8.78
N GLU A 235 -7.57 20.54 7.60
CA GLU A 235 -8.36 21.15 6.52
C GLU A 235 -9.25 20.11 5.80
N LEU A 236 -8.76 18.88 5.62
CA LEU A 236 -9.52 17.80 4.96
C LEU A 236 -10.56 17.15 5.88
N ALA A 237 -10.30 17.08 7.19
CA ALA A 237 -11.29 16.61 8.18
C ALA A 237 -12.55 17.50 8.24
N HIS A 238 -12.44 18.79 7.90
CA HIS A 238 -13.57 19.72 7.88
C HIS A 238 -14.51 19.51 6.67
N ASN A 239 -14.01 18.96 5.56
CA ASN A 239 -14.81 18.76 4.35
C ASN A 239 -15.57 17.43 4.33
N ALA A 240 -15.16 16.45 5.14
CA ALA A 240 -15.83 15.14 5.26
C ALA A 240 -17.06 15.14 6.21
N GLY A 241 -17.31 16.24 6.92
CA GLY A 241 -18.36 16.38 7.93
C GLY A 241 -19.46 17.40 7.59
N ALA A 242 -19.52 17.89 6.35
CA ALA A 242 -20.48 18.90 5.88
C ALA A 242 -21.49 18.34 4.88
#